data_AF-A0A2H0JX08-F1
#
_entry.id   AF-A0A2H0JX08-F1
#
_cell.length_a   1.000
_cell.length_b   1.000
_cell.length_c   1.000
_cell.angle_alpha   90.00
_cell.angle_beta   90.00
_cell.angle_gamma   90.00
#
_symmetry.space_group_name_H-M   'P 1'
#
loop_
_entity.id
_entity.type
_entity.pdbx_description
1 polymer ?
#
loop_
_entity_poly.entity_id
_entity_poly.type
_entity_poly.pdbx_seq_one_letter_code
_entity_poly.pdbx_strand_id
1 'polypeptide(L)'
;MQTVYIVNACTHDADGGNPAAVCVLEGTAFPDEAHMQQLAAEMNLSETAFVIPDTGELRWFTPTHEVDLCGHATLDTAHVLLSGAAAPLL
;
A
#
# COMPACT_ATOMS: atom_id res chain seq x y z
N MET A 1 6.08 14.33 -1.16
CA MET A 1 5.69 13.45 -2.29
C MET A 1 5.39 12.07 -1.73
N GLN A 2 4.77 11.17 -2.49
CA GLN A 2 4.58 9.79 -2.08
C GLN A 2 4.83 8.88 -3.28
N THR A 3 5.38 7.70 -3.02
CA THR A 3 5.67 6.71 -4.06
C THR A 3 4.70 5.55 -3.93
N VAL A 4 4.14 5.09 -5.05
CA VAL A 4 3.17 4.00 -5.07
C VAL A 4 3.77 2.79 -5.75
N TYR A 5 3.64 1.62 -5.12
CA TYR A 5 4.04 0.33 -5.65
C TYR A 5 2.81 -0.56 -5.81
N ILE A 6 2.80 -1.44 -6.82
CA ILE A 6 1.86 -2.57 -6.86
C ILE A 6 2.66 -3.83 -6.58
N VAL A 7 2.22 -4.58 -5.58
CA VAL A 7 2.86 -5.82 -5.14
C VAL A 7 1.80 -6.90 -5.05
N ASN A 8 2.18 -8.11 -5.41
CA ASN A 8 1.32 -9.28 -5.33
C ASN A 8 1.81 -10.17 -4.21
N ALA A 9 1.14 -10.13 -3.06
CA ALA A 9 1.40 -11.07 -1.98
C ALA A 9 1.07 -12.50 -2.42
N CYS A 10 1.77 -13.45 -1.81
CA CYS A 10 1.55 -14.90 -1.97
C CYS A 10 1.84 -15.46 -3.38
N THR A 11 2.71 -14.81 -4.15
CA THR A 11 3.28 -15.37 -5.39
C THR A 11 4.81 -15.22 -5.42
N HIS A 12 5.49 -16.04 -6.23
CA HIS A 12 6.93 -15.97 -6.47
C HIS A 12 7.27 -15.24 -7.79
N ASP A 13 6.38 -15.31 -8.79
CA ASP A 13 6.70 -14.97 -10.19
C ASP A 13 5.86 -13.80 -10.73
N ALA A 14 5.30 -12.96 -9.85
CA ALA A 14 4.32 -11.90 -10.13
C ALA A 14 2.99 -12.36 -10.79
N ASP A 15 2.93 -13.58 -11.33
CA ASP A 15 1.71 -14.23 -11.80
C ASP A 15 0.87 -14.75 -10.63
N GLY A 16 -0.41 -14.35 -10.58
CA GLY A 16 -1.32 -14.67 -9.49
C GLY A 16 -1.07 -13.88 -8.20
N GLY A 17 -1.50 -14.42 -7.06
CA GLY A 17 -1.43 -13.73 -5.77
C GLY A 17 -2.60 -12.78 -5.53
N ASN A 18 -2.47 -11.91 -4.51
CA ASN A 18 -3.45 -10.87 -4.21
C ASN A 18 -2.81 -9.48 -4.36
N PRO A 19 -3.14 -8.71 -5.41
CA PRO A 19 -2.54 -7.41 -5.66
C PRO A 19 -2.99 -6.38 -4.62
N ALA A 20 -2.03 -5.67 -4.03
CA ALA A 20 -2.27 -4.48 -3.24
C ALA A 20 -1.41 -3.31 -3.74
N ALA A 21 -1.94 -2.10 -3.61
CA ALA A 21 -1.15 -0.89 -3.76
C ALA A 21 -0.48 -0.57 -2.43
N VAL A 22 0.80 -0.18 -2.45
CA VAL A 22 1.56 0.26 -1.28
C VAL A 22 2.00 1.70 -1.52
N CYS A 23 1.46 2.62 -0.76
CA CYS A 23 1.80 4.04 -0.76
C CYS A 23 2.80 4.33 0.35
N VAL A 24 4.06 4.57 -0.05
CA VAL A 24 5.14 4.94 0.85
C VAL A 24 5.17 6.46 0.99
N LEU A 25 4.83 6.95 2.19
CA LEU A 25 4.76 8.37 2.49
C LEU A 25 6.17 8.92 2.81
N GLU A 26 6.52 10.09 2.26
CA GLU A 26 7.76 10.78 2.62
C GLU A 26 7.66 11.60 3.93
N GLY A 27 6.44 11.78 4.46
CA GLY A 27 6.17 12.56 5.66
C GLY A 27 6.00 11.71 6.92
N THR A 28 5.90 12.38 8.07
CA THR A 28 5.69 11.75 9.39
C THR A 28 4.22 11.69 9.81
N ALA A 29 3.30 12.03 8.91
CA ALA A 29 1.86 12.04 9.16
C ALA A 29 1.11 11.55 7.93
N PHE A 30 -0.04 10.92 8.18
CA PHE A 30 -0.96 10.54 7.13
C PHE A 30 -1.59 11.78 6.48
N PRO A 31 -1.87 11.75 5.17
CA PRO A 31 -2.83 12.64 4.54
C PRO A 31 -4.20 12.54 5.21
N ASP A 32 -5.11 13.44 4.85
CA ASP A 32 -6.49 13.31 5.28
C ASP A 32 -7.12 12.01 4.75
N GLU A 33 -8.11 11.50 5.48
CA GLU A 33 -8.78 10.24 5.15
C GLU A 33 -9.47 10.29 3.78
N ALA A 34 -10.02 11.45 3.40
CA ALA A 34 -10.70 11.61 2.12
C ALA A 34 -9.72 11.43 0.95
N HIS A 35 -8.50 11.95 1.07
CA HIS A 35 -7.44 11.81 0.09
C HIS A 35 -6.96 10.36 -0.03
N MET A 36 -6.74 9.70 1.11
CA MET A 36 -6.35 8.28 1.11
C MET A 36 -7.45 7.40 0.52
N GLN A 37 -8.71 7.67 0.87
CA GLN A 37 -9.87 6.97 0.32
C GLN A 37 -10.03 7.21 -1.19
N GLN A 38 -9.82 8.45 -1.66
CA GLN A 38 -9.88 8.78 -3.07
C GLN A 38 -8.80 8.03 -3.84
N LEU A 39 -7.56 8.03 -3.34
CA LEU A 39 -6.48 7.29 -3.99
C LEU A 39 -6.74 5.78 -4.00
N ALA A 40 -7.26 5.21 -2.92
CA ALA A 40 -7.64 3.80 -2.89
C ALA A 40 -8.72 3.46 -3.91
N ALA A 41 -9.69 4.35 -4.12
CA ALA A 41 -10.70 4.22 -5.16
C ALA A 41 -10.09 4.30 -6.57
N GLU A 42 -9.12 5.20 -6.79
CA GLU A 42 -8.42 5.36 -8.07
C GLU A 42 -7.55 4.14 -8.42
N MET A 43 -6.88 3.54 -7.42
CA MET A 43 -6.08 2.33 -7.62
C MET A 43 -6.94 1.12 -8.01
N ASN A 44 -8.19 1.06 -7.49
CA ASN A 44 -9.17 0.02 -7.81
C ASN A 44 -8.62 -1.43 -7.67
N LEU A 45 -7.81 -1.64 -6.63
CA LEU A 45 -7.34 -2.95 -6.17
C LEU A 45 -8.14 -3.41 -4.95
N SER A 46 -7.86 -4.61 -4.44
CA SER A 46 -8.50 -5.11 -3.22
C SER A 46 -8.22 -4.16 -2.05
N GLU A 47 -6.96 -3.75 -1.87
CA GLU A 47 -6.54 -2.79 -0.86
C GLU A 47 -5.41 -1.89 -1.35
N THR A 48 -5.40 -0.68 -0.79
CA THR A 48 -4.27 0.25 -0.79
C THR A 48 -3.78 0.43 0.64
N ALA A 49 -2.53 0.08 0.91
CA ALA A 49 -1.85 0.33 2.18
C ALA A 49 -1.10 1.67 2.12
N PHE A 50 -1.22 2.47 3.17
CA PHE A 50 -0.43 3.69 3.37
C PHE A 50 0.53 3.47 4.53
N VAL A 51 1.82 3.71 4.32
CA VAL A 51 2.85 3.49 5.35
C VAL A 51 3.68 4.74 5.60
N ILE A 52 3.94 5.02 6.87
CA ILE A 52 4.98 5.96 7.32
C ILE A 52 6.24 5.14 7.62
N PRO A 53 7.30 5.21 6.78
CA PRO A 53 8.45 4.29 6.88
C PRO A 53 9.18 4.34 8.22
N ASP A 54 9.30 5.53 8.80
CA ASP A 54 10.07 5.74 10.04
C ASP A 54 9.42 5.10 11.26
N THR A 55 8.08 5.03 11.30
CA THR A 55 7.31 4.47 12.41
C THR A 55 6.77 3.07 12.12
N GLY A 56 6.64 2.72 10.84
CA GLY A 56 5.95 1.50 10.41
C GLY A 56 4.43 1.57 10.59
N GLU A 57 3.87 2.75 10.88
CA GLU A 57 2.42 2.93 11.00
C GLU A 57 1.74 2.67 9.65
N LEU A 58 0.63 1.94 9.70
CA LEU A 58 -0.11 1.46 8.54
C LEU A 58 -1.59 1.84 8.64
N ARG A 59 -2.16 2.20 7.49
CA ARG A 59 -3.61 2.26 7.28
C ARG A 59 -3.96 1.55 5.99
N TRP A 60 -5.12 0.89 5.94
CA TRP A 60 -5.55 0.09 4.79
C TRP A 60 -6.90 0.54 4.31
N PHE A 61 -7.01 0.77 3.01
CA PHE A 61 -8.25 1.22 2.39
C PHE A 61 -8.64 0.27 1.27
N THR A 62 -9.90 -0.15 1.28
CA THR A 62 -10.55 -0.65 0.07
C THR A 62 -10.94 0.55 -0.82
N PRO A 63 -11.43 0.32 -2.05
CA PRO A 63 -11.97 1.40 -2.88
C PRO A 63 -13.15 2.18 -2.27
N THR A 64 -13.73 1.71 -1.16
CA THR A 64 -14.97 2.27 -0.59
C THR A 64 -14.90 2.69 0.88
N HIS A 65 -14.00 2.11 1.66
CA HIS A 65 -13.84 2.41 3.09
C HIS A 65 -12.47 1.93 3.61
N GLU A 66 -12.05 2.49 4.73
CA GLU A 66 -10.92 1.99 5.54
C GLU A 66 -11.27 0.67 6.24
N VAL A 67 -10.29 -0.21 6.40
CA VAL A 67 -10.40 -1.46 7.17
C VAL A 67 -9.36 -1.50 8.29
N ASP A 68 -9.74 -2.12 9.41
CA ASP A 68 -8.90 -2.18 10.62
C ASP A 68 -7.57 -2.92 10.43
N LEU A 69 -7.55 -3.91 9.52
CA LEU A 69 -6.38 -4.73 9.24
C LEU A 69 -6.51 -5.43 7.88
N CYS A 70 -5.41 -5.48 7.13
CA CYS A 70 -5.31 -6.33 5.94
C CYS A 70 -3.98 -7.09 5.90
N GLY A 71 -4.04 -8.42 5.91
CA GLY A 71 -2.85 -9.27 6.03
C GLY A 71 -1.93 -9.22 4.81
N HIS A 72 -2.46 -9.36 3.61
CA HIS A 72 -1.63 -9.43 2.39
C HIS A 72 -1.01 -8.07 2.05
N ALA A 73 -1.76 -6.97 2.17
CA ALA A 73 -1.24 -5.62 1.98
C ALA A 73 -0.18 -5.23 3.04
N THR A 74 -0.23 -5.84 4.24
CA THR A 74 0.84 -5.71 5.25
C THR A 74 2.12 -6.43 4.80
N LEU A 75 2.00 -7.65 4.26
CA LEU A 75 3.14 -8.40 3.72
C LEU A 75 3.76 -7.66 2.53
N ASP A 76 2.94 -7.10 1.66
CA ASP A 76 3.36 -6.29 0.52
C ASP A 76 4.11 -5.04 0.98
N THR A 77 3.60 -4.33 1.99
CA THR A 77 4.31 -3.19 2.58
C THR A 77 5.67 -3.58 3.14
N ALA A 78 5.72 -4.66 3.93
CA ALA A 78 6.98 -5.13 4.50
C ALA A 78 7.98 -5.52 3.40
N HIS A 79 7.50 -6.17 2.33
CA HIS A 79 8.32 -6.49 1.17
C HIS A 79 8.93 -5.24 0.54
N VAL A 80 8.14 -4.19 0.28
CA VAL A 80 8.62 -2.91 -0.28
C VAL A 80 9.68 -2.26 0.60
N LEU A 81 9.44 -2.16 1.92
CA LEU A 81 10.36 -1.52 2.84
C LEU A 81 11.69 -2.28 3.00
N LEU A 82 11.64 -3.62 3.00
CA LEU A 82 12.84 -4.46 3.20
C LEU A 82 13.66 -4.68 1.92
N SER A 83 13.01 -4.67 0.75
CA SER A 83 13.69 -4.92 -0.53
C SER A 83 14.36 -3.70 -1.13
N GLY A 84 14.11 -2.49 -0.60
CA GLY A 84 14.65 -1.25 -1.15
C GLY A 84 14.05 -0.88 -2.51
N ALA A 85 12.79 -1.30 -2.75
CA ALA A 85 11.92 -1.07 -3.92
C ALA A 85 11.78 -2.26 -4.90
N ALA A 86 10.58 -2.86 -4.94
CA ALA A 86 9.98 -3.29 -6.20
C ALA A 86 9.74 -2.03 -7.06
N ALA A 87 9.76 -2.08 -8.39
CA ALA A 87 9.74 -0.85 -9.20
C ALA A 87 8.53 0.06 -8.87
N PRO A 88 8.74 1.36 -8.60
CA PRO A 88 7.65 2.30 -8.35
C PRO A 88 6.81 2.51 -9.62
N LEU A 89 5.52 2.75 -9.44
CA LEU A 89 4.69 3.33 -10.50
C LEU A 89 5.02 4.83 -10.58
N LEU A 90 5.89 5.16 -11.54
CA LEU A 90 6.45 6.48 -11.88
C LEU A 90 7.71 6.88 -11.08
#